data_AF-A0A9Q3H558-F1
#
_entry.id   AF-A0A9Q3H558-F1
#
_cell.length_a   1.000
_cell.length_b   1.000
_cell.length_c   1.000
_cell.angle_alpha   90.00
_cell.angle_beta   90.00
_cell.angle_gamma   90.00
#
_symmetry.space_group_name_H-M   'P 1'
#
loop_
_entity.id
_entity.type
_entity.pdbx_description
1 polymer ?
#
loop_
_entity_poly.entity_id
_entity_poly.type
_entity_poly.pdbx_seq_one_letter_code
_entity_poly.pdbx_strand_id
1 'polypeptide(L)'
;MKKTLFLGLSFAFALNASGNLMKISKRDSQPNSHRIMAQCHESDIQHSCAICDGSWPTQDFNCGNNPIHAVALRSLTEQLTEQTWDSRSKATPPADIQMSCKDLQIFSTFREGIQVFYSMETTCQCKEKVEPNCVGANSISDSACNFTKIKYCGVTVASTTCAAKST
;
A
#
# COMPACT_ATOMS: atom_id res chain seq x y z
N MET A 1 -7.20 -64.36 -43.36
CA MET A 1 -7.90 -63.08 -43.15
C MET A 1 -7.20 -62.29 -42.05
N LYS A 2 -6.89 -61.01 -42.32
CA LYS A 2 -6.68 -59.85 -41.42
C LYS A 2 -5.99 -60.12 -40.06
N LYS A 3 -4.70 -59.82 -39.90
CA LYS A 3 -4.14 -58.51 -39.45
C LYS A 3 -5.05 -57.80 -38.45
N THR A 4 -4.57 -57.56 -37.22
CA THR A 4 -4.35 -56.19 -36.69
C THR A 4 -3.45 -56.26 -35.45
N LEU A 5 -2.38 -55.48 -35.54
CA LEU A 5 -1.36 -55.15 -34.56
C LEU A 5 -1.81 -53.81 -33.94
N PHE A 6 -1.89 -53.67 -32.63
CA PHE A 6 -1.93 -52.35 -31.98
C PHE A 6 -0.92 -52.30 -30.84
N LEU A 7 0.22 -51.67 -31.17
CA LEU A 7 1.18 -51.11 -30.24
C LEU A 7 0.46 -50.10 -29.34
N GLY A 8 0.40 -50.36 -28.04
CA GLY A 8 0.10 -49.33 -27.05
C GLY A 8 1.33 -48.46 -26.82
N LEU A 9 1.40 -47.30 -27.46
CA LEU A 9 2.35 -46.25 -27.09
C LEU A 9 1.86 -45.59 -25.80
N SER A 10 2.53 -45.89 -24.68
CA SER A 10 2.42 -45.11 -23.44
C SER A 10 3.16 -43.79 -23.61
N PHE A 11 2.44 -42.71 -23.94
CA PHE A 11 2.98 -41.35 -23.78
C PHE A 11 2.75 -40.89 -22.34
N ALA A 12 3.73 -41.15 -21.47
CA ALA A 12 3.84 -40.44 -20.21
C ALA A 12 4.43 -39.05 -20.49
N PHE A 13 3.58 -38.04 -20.60
CA PHE A 13 4.04 -36.65 -20.50
C PHE A 13 4.34 -36.35 -19.02
N ALA A 14 5.57 -36.62 -18.60
CA ALA A 14 6.12 -36.00 -17.42
C ALA A 14 6.34 -34.52 -17.73
N LEU A 15 5.34 -33.69 -17.41
CA LEU A 15 5.54 -32.25 -17.27
C LEU A 15 6.48 -32.04 -16.09
N ASN A 16 7.79 -31.98 -16.38
CA ASN A 16 8.76 -31.34 -15.52
C ASN A 16 8.37 -29.86 -15.44
N ALA A 17 7.45 -29.56 -14.52
CA ALA A 17 7.28 -28.22 -14.00
C ALA A 17 8.49 -27.91 -13.12
N SER A 18 9.67 -27.75 -13.74
CA SER A 18 10.72 -26.90 -13.24
C SER A 18 10.24 -25.45 -13.37
N GLY A 19 9.19 -25.14 -12.63
CA GLY A 19 8.84 -23.78 -12.26
C GLY A 19 9.98 -23.34 -11.38
N ASN A 20 10.96 -22.67 -11.99
CA ASN A 20 11.89 -21.82 -11.28
C ASN A 20 11.06 -21.08 -10.23
N LEU A 21 11.26 -21.45 -8.96
CA LEU A 21 11.05 -20.53 -7.85
C LEU A 21 11.83 -19.31 -8.28
N MET A 22 11.11 -18.30 -8.82
CA MET A 22 11.63 -16.96 -8.88
C MET A 22 12.02 -16.70 -7.43
N LYS A 23 13.33 -16.82 -7.15
CA LYS A 23 13.93 -16.21 -5.99
C LYS A 23 13.46 -14.77 -6.12
N ILE A 24 12.47 -14.42 -5.32
CA ILE A 24 12.07 -13.04 -5.10
C ILE A 24 13.39 -12.42 -4.67
N SER A 25 14.09 -11.78 -5.61
CA SER A 25 15.23 -10.97 -5.24
C SER A 25 14.61 -9.97 -4.29
N LYS A 26 15.19 -9.90 -3.09
CA LYS A 26 14.88 -8.87 -2.13
C LYS A 26 15.10 -7.58 -2.91
N ARG A 27 14.02 -6.97 -3.41
CA ARG A 27 14.08 -5.70 -4.12
C ARG A 27 14.74 -4.78 -3.11
N ASP A 28 15.98 -4.38 -3.40
CA ASP A 28 16.70 -3.40 -2.61
C ASP A 28 15.74 -2.24 -2.38
N SER A 29 15.50 -1.96 -1.10
CA SER A 29 14.71 -0.87 -0.54
C SER A 29 13.78 -0.16 -1.53
N GLN A 30 12.48 -0.44 -1.45
CA GLN A 30 11.48 0.53 -1.93
C GLN A 30 11.89 1.92 -1.44
N PRO A 31 11.83 2.96 -2.30
CA PRO A 31 12.24 4.29 -1.87
C PRO A 31 11.45 4.65 -0.60
N ASN A 32 12.15 5.07 0.45
CA ASN A 32 11.53 5.34 1.75
C ASN A 32 10.42 6.39 1.67
N SER A 33 10.44 7.22 0.61
CA SER A 33 9.42 8.20 0.28
C SER A 33 9.02 8.18 -1.19
N HIS A 34 7.76 8.52 -1.45
CA HIS A 34 7.18 8.64 -2.78
C HIS A 34 6.63 10.03 -3.01
N ARG A 35 6.72 10.55 -4.23
CA ARG A 35 6.10 11.83 -4.57
C ARG A 35 4.60 11.63 -4.78
N ILE A 36 3.78 12.39 -4.07
CA ILE A 36 2.32 12.38 -4.20
C ILE A 36 1.79 13.80 -4.43
N MET A 37 0.52 13.91 -4.82
CA MET A 37 -0.23 15.17 -4.72
C MET A 37 -0.90 15.25 -3.35
N ALA A 38 -0.61 16.29 -2.60
CA ALA A 38 -1.17 16.55 -1.28
C ALA A 38 -1.75 17.96 -1.19
N GLN A 39 -2.78 18.12 -0.36
CA GLN A 39 -3.33 19.44 -0.07
C GLN A 39 -2.39 20.20 0.87
N CYS A 40 -1.93 21.35 0.39
CA CYS A 40 -1.20 22.38 1.10
C CYS A 40 -2.16 23.56 1.33
N HIS A 41 -2.48 23.90 2.57
CA HIS A 41 -3.53 24.89 2.88
C HIS A 41 -4.90 24.52 2.26
N GLU A 42 -5.94 25.34 2.46
CA GLU A 42 -7.33 24.95 2.15
C GLU A 42 -7.63 24.74 0.66
N SER A 43 -6.79 25.22 -0.26
CA SER A 43 -7.10 25.19 -1.70
C SER A 43 -5.92 24.87 -2.63
N ASP A 44 -4.71 24.68 -2.12
CA ASP A 44 -3.54 24.46 -2.98
C ASP A 44 -3.14 22.99 -2.97
N ILE A 45 -2.97 22.38 -4.14
CA ILE A 45 -2.55 20.99 -4.28
C ILE A 45 -1.15 21.02 -4.87
N GLN A 46 -0.17 20.61 -4.06
CA GLN A 46 1.22 20.60 -4.45
C GLN A 46 1.82 19.20 -4.36
N HIS A 47 2.96 19.02 -5.03
CA HIS A 47 3.78 17.83 -4.82
C HIS A 47 4.30 17.80 -3.39
N SER A 48 4.31 16.60 -2.81
CA SER A 48 4.82 16.33 -1.46
C SER A 48 5.52 14.97 -1.42
N CYS A 49 6.55 14.85 -0.59
CA CYS A 49 7.19 13.57 -0.30
C CYS A 49 6.40 12.83 0.79
N ALA A 50 5.78 11.71 0.43
CA ALA A 50 5.00 10.90 1.34
C ALA A 50 5.78 9.70 1.88
N ILE A 51 5.61 9.45 3.17
CA ILE A 51 6.06 8.22 3.83
C ILE A 51 4.90 7.61 4.62
N CYS A 52 4.88 6.28 4.70
CA CYS A 52 4.11 5.59 5.72
C CYS A 52 4.87 5.70 7.05
N ASP A 53 4.19 6.09 8.13
CA ASP A 53 4.80 6.18 9.45
C ASP A 53 4.97 4.79 10.10
N GLY A 54 5.47 4.77 11.33
CA GLY A 54 5.71 3.53 12.07
C GLY A 54 4.45 2.71 12.40
N SER A 55 3.23 3.28 12.24
CA SER A 55 2.00 2.53 12.46
C SER A 55 1.61 1.67 11.25
N TRP A 56 2.20 1.94 10.08
CA TRP A 56 1.90 1.19 8.86
C TRP A 56 2.46 -0.23 8.91
N PRO A 57 1.65 -1.28 8.71
CA PRO A 57 2.15 -2.64 8.81
C PRO A 57 3.08 -2.96 7.63
N THR A 58 4.27 -3.48 7.96
CA THR A 58 5.30 -3.88 6.98
C THR A 58 5.49 -5.40 6.91
N GLN A 59 4.77 -6.14 7.75
CA GLN A 59 4.81 -7.59 7.86
C GLN A 59 3.41 -8.18 7.74
N ASP A 60 3.34 -9.47 7.47
CA ASP A 60 2.09 -10.22 7.48
C ASP A 60 1.45 -10.15 8.87
N PHE A 61 0.13 -9.99 8.91
CA PHE A 61 -0.64 -10.00 10.15
C PHE A 61 -2.04 -10.57 9.92
N ASN A 62 -2.70 -10.97 11.00
CA ASN A 62 -4.08 -11.45 10.94
C ASN A 62 -5.04 -10.37 11.43
N CYS A 63 -6.12 -10.16 10.68
CA CYS A 63 -7.28 -9.44 11.15
C CYS A 63 -8.42 -10.42 11.44
N GLY A 64 -8.60 -10.76 12.73
CA GLY A 64 -9.38 -11.93 13.13
C GLY A 64 -8.76 -13.22 12.54
N ASN A 65 -9.56 -13.98 11.81
CA ASN A 65 -9.11 -15.20 11.11
C ASN A 65 -8.64 -14.93 9.67
N ASN A 66 -8.62 -13.67 9.24
CA ASN A 66 -8.27 -13.31 7.87
C ASN A 66 -6.80 -12.85 7.81
N PRO A 67 -5.90 -13.59 7.13
CA PRO A 67 -4.54 -13.16 6.94
C PRO A 67 -4.46 -11.99 5.95
N ILE A 68 -3.61 -11.02 6.26
CA ILE A 68 -3.25 -9.90 5.40
C ILE A 68 -1.76 -9.98 5.14
N HIS A 69 -1.39 -10.19 3.87
CA HIS A 69 0.00 -10.32 3.47
C HIS A 69 0.65 -8.95 3.22
N ALA A 70 1.91 -8.81 3.62
CA ALA A 70 2.72 -7.61 3.43
C ALA A 70 2.80 -7.19 1.95
N VAL A 71 2.78 -8.16 1.03
CA VAL A 71 2.77 -7.89 -0.42
C VAL A 71 1.50 -7.13 -0.83
N ALA A 72 0.33 -7.48 -0.30
CA ALA A 72 -0.92 -6.79 -0.59
C ALA A 72 -0.92 -5.36 -0.04
N LEU A 73 -0.39 -5.15 1.17
CA LEU A 73 -0.23 -3.82 1.77
C LEU A 73 0.74 -2.94 0.99
N ARG A 74 1.84 -3.52 0.49
CA ARG A 74 2.78 -2.81 -0.37
C ARG A 74 2.11 -2.36 -1.67
N SER A 75 1.32 -3.25 -2.29
CA SER A 75 0.55 -2.93 -3.49
C SER A 75 -0.55 -1.88 -3.25
N LEU A 76 -1.12 -1.82 -2.05
CA LEU A 76 -2.00 -0.72 -1.62
C LEU A 76 -1.21 0.59 -1.44
N THR A 77 0.00 0.52 -0.87
CA THR A 77 0.87 1.67 -0.68
C THR A 77 1.28 2.29 -2.02
N GLU A 78 1.66 1.46 -3.00
CA GLU A 78 1.94 1.91 -4.37
C GLU A 78 0.73 2.63 -4.98
N GLN A 79 -0.48 2.06 -4.86
CA GLN A 79 -1.71 2.71 -5.32
C GLN A 79 -1.96 4.06 -4.65
N LEU A 80 -1.72 4.18 -3.34
CA LEU A 80 -1.86 5.45 -2.62
C LEU A 80 -0.94 6.54 -3.15
N THR A 81 0.21 6.16 -3.69
CA THR A 81 1.19 7.12 -4.23
C THR A 81 0.84 7.58 -5.64
N GLU A 82 0.06 6.80 -6.38
CA GLU A 82 -0.44 7.13 -7.72
C GLU A 82 -1.73 7.98 -7.68
N GLN A 83 -2.43 8.02 -6.55
CA GLN A 83 -3.66 8.79 -6.38
C GLN A 83 -3.41 10.31 -6.33
N THR A 84 -4.22 11.06 -7.06
CA THR A 84 -4.34 12.52 -6.91
C THR A 84 -5.11 12.87 -5.65
N TRP A 85 -4.93 14.07 -5.10
CA TRP A 85 -5.66 14.51 -3.90
C TRP A 85 -7.18 14.36 -4.05
N ASP A 86 -7.75 14.80 -5.17
CA ASP A 86 -9.19 14.76 -5.42
C ASP A 86 -9.74 13.34 -5.62
N SER A 87 -8.89 12.39 -6.01
CA SER A 87 -9.30 10.98 -6.12
C SER A 87 -9.37 10.26 -4.77
N ARG A 88 -8.88 10.88 -3.69
CA ARG A 88 -8.88 10.26 -2.35
C ARG A 88 -10.29 10.28 -1.77
N SER A 89 -10.77 9.09 -1.44
CA SER A 89 -12.09 8.93 -0.84
C SER A 89 -12.02 9.21 0.66
N LYS A 90 -12.59 10.35 1.07
CA LYS A 90 -12.91 10.59 2.49
C LYS A 90 -13.81 9.45 2.98
N ALA A 91 -13.53 8.94 4.16
CA ALA A 91 -14.22 7.77 4.70
C ALA A 91 -14.78 8.06 6.09
N THR A 92 -15.95 7.47 6.37
CA THR A 92 -16.47 7.32 7.72
C THR A 92 -16.12 5.90 8.17
N PRO A 93 -15.04 5.70 8.93
CA PRO A 93 -14.61 4.37 9.32
C PRO A 93 -15.54 3.77 10.40
N PRO A 94 -15.48 2.44 10.61
CA PRO A 94 -15.99 1.81 11.81
C PRO A 94 -15.48 2.47 13.11
N ALA A 95 -16.28 2.39 14.18
CA ALA A 95 -16.02 3.12 15.43
C ALA A 95 -14.69 2.72 16.10
N ASP A 96 -14.29 1.45 16.01
CA ASP A 96 -13.02 0.93 16.51
C ASP A 96 -11.82 1.55 15.78
N ILE A 97 -11.90 1.70 14.46
CA ILE A 97 -10.89 2.38 13.64
C ILE A 97 -10.88 3.89 13.93
N GLN A 98 -12.05 4.50 14.12
CA GLN A 98 -12.15 5.94 14.39
C GLN A 98 -11.34 6.36 15.63
N MET A 99 -11.25 5.51 16.65
CA MET A 99 -10.44 5.78 17.84
C MET A 99 -8.93 5.81 17.55
N SER A 100 -8.44 5.05 16.57
CA SER A 100 -7.01 4.96 16.25
C SER A 100 -6.43 6.21 15.57
N CYS A 101 -7.30 6.93 14.86
CA CYS A 101 -7.01 8.20 14.21
C CYS A 101 -7.99 9.28 14.65
N LYS A 102 -8.28 9.30 15.95
CA LYS A 102 -9.23 10.23 16.54
C LYS A 102 -8.89 11.67 16.15
N ASP A 103 -9.92 12.44 15.83
CA ASP A 103 -9.83 13.86 15.47
C ASP A 103 -9.05 14.15 14.17
N LEU A 104 -8.74 13.12 13.36
CA LEU A 104 -8.10 13.25 12.05
C LEU A 104 -9.10 13.03 10.91
N GLN A 105 -8.83 13.66 9.76
CA GLN A 105 -9.52 13.31 8.51
C GLN A 105 -9.06 11.91 8.08
N ILE A 106 -10.03 11.01 7.95
CA ILE A 106 -9.78 9.62 7.55
C ILE A 106 -10.15 9.45 6.09
N PHE A 107 -9.28 8.76 5.38
CA PHE A 107 -9.43 8.32 4.01
C PHE A 107 -9.48 6.79 3.99
N SER A 108 -9.95 6.25 2.88
CA SER A 108 -9.82 4.82 2.64
C SER A 108 -9.36 4.51 1.22
N THR A 109 -8.69 3.38 1.09
CA THR A 109 -8.39 2.75 -0.20
C THR A 109 -8.79 1.29 -0.13
N PHE A 110 -9.17 0.71 -1.27
CA PHE A 110 -9.62 -0.66 -1.37
C PHE A 110 -8.91 -1.37 -2.51
N ARG A 111 -8.41 -2.57 -2.24
CA ARG A 111 -7.86 -3.46 -3.25
C ARG A 111 -8.03 -4.90 -2.82
N GLU A 112 -8.48 -5.74 -3.75
CA GLU A 112 -8.51 -7.21 -3.58
C GLU A 112 -9.19 -7.67 -2.27
N GLY A 113 -10.29 -7.03 -1.87
CA GLY A 113 -11.04 -7.40 -0.67
C GLY A 113 -10.51 -6.80 0.64
N ILE A 114 -9.45 -5.99 0.58
CA ILE A 114 -8.84 -5.32 1.73
C ILE A 114 -9.15 -3.83 1.64
N GLN A 115 -9.90 -3.30 2.60
CA GLN A 115 -10.12 -1.87 2.77
C GLN A 115 -9.22 -1.33 3.87
N VAL A 116 -8.26 -0.48 3.53
CA VAL A 116 -7.38 0.19 4.51
C VAL A 116 -7.91 1.58 4.79
N PHE A 117 -7.94 1.94 6.07
CA PHE A 117 -8.24 3.26 6.56
C PHE A 117 -6.97 3.94 7.05
N TYR A 118 -6.77 5.18 6.64
CA TYR A 118 -5.55 5.92 6.92
C TYR A 118 -5.84 7.42 7.04
N SER A 119 -4.95 8.13 7.72
CA SER A 119 -4.95 9.60 7.76
C SER A 119 -3.68 10.14 7.12
N MET A 120 -3.74 11.37 6.65
CA MET A 120 -2.59 12.06 6.06
C MET A 120 -2.37 13.36 6.81
N GLU A 121 -1.13 13.59 7.22
CA GLU A 121 -0.69 14.86 7.78
C GLU A 121 0.37 15.44 6.85
N THR A 122 0.07 16.59 6.26
CA THR A 122 0.95 17.24 5.29
C THR A 122 1.51 18.53 5.88
N THR A 123 2.83 18.66 5.86
CA THR A 123 3.53 19.91 6.15
C THR A 123 4.10 20.47 4.86
N CYS A 124 3.72 21.69 4.49
CA CYS A 124 4.18 22.33 3.25
C CYS A 124 5.10 23.51 3.57
N GLN A 125 6.37 23.41 3.17
CA GLN A 125 7.39 24.45 3.34
C GLN A 125 8.14 24.77 2.05
N CYS A 126 7.77 24.16 0.91
CA CYS A 126 8.38 24.53 -0.36
C CYS A 126 8.08 26.01 -0.67
N LYS A 127 9.12 26.72 -1.13
CA LYS A 127 8.94 28.04 -1.72
C LYS A 127 8.16 27.91 -3.02
N GLU A 128 7.48 28.99 -3.42
CA GLU A 128 6.70 29.00 -4.66
C GLU A 128 7.54 28.50 -5.85
N LYS A 129 6.97 27.59 -6.65
CA LYS A 129 7.59 26.96 -7.84
C LYS A 129 8.83 26.08 -7.55
N VAL A 130 9.08 25.71 -6.30
CA VAL A 130 10.10 24.70 -5.96
C VAL A 130 9.43 23.34 -5.82
N GLU A 131 9.89 22.37 -6.61
CA GLU A 131 9.46 20.97 -6.47
C GLU A 131 10.25 20.24 -5.37
N PRO A 132 9.58 19.43 -4.55
CA PRO A 132 10.26 18.63 -3.53
C PRO A 132 11.04 17.48 -4.18
N ASN A 133 12.26 17.23 -3.71
CA ASN A 133 13.04 16.06 -4.07
C ASN A 133 12.84 14.95 -3.02
N CYS A 134 12.15 13.89 -3.45
CA CYS A 134 11.77 12.76 -2.61
C CYS A 134 12.75 11.57 -2.70
N VAL A 135 13.90 11.71 -3.33
CA VAL A 135 14.89 10.63 -3.37
C VAL A 135 15.53 10.49 -1.99
N GLY A 136 15.18 9.40 -1.29
CA GLY A 136 15.74 9.08 0.04
C GLY A 136 15.21 9.94 1.19
N ALA A 137 14.14 10.73 0.98
CA ALA A 137 13.57 11.55 2.05
C ALA A 137 12.90 10.69 3.13
N ASN A 138 13.11 11.04 4.39
CA ASN A 138 12.50 10.37 5.56
C ASN A 138 11.93 11.38 6.58
N SER A 139 12.16 12.67 6.34
CA SER A 139 11.62 13.78 7.11
C SER A 139 11.59 15.03 6.24
N ILE A 140 10.98 16.08 6.77
CA ILE A 140 11.08 17.42 6.20
C ILE A 140 12.53 17.92 6.19
N SER A 141 12.90 18.62 5.13
CA SER A 141 14.23 19.20 4.90
C SER A 141 14.14 20.28 3.81
N ASP A 142 15.19 21.05 3.57
CA ASP A 142 15.22 22.03 2.47
C ASP A 142 14.98 21.38 1.10
N SER A 143 15.45 20.15 0.91
CA SER A 143 15.29 19.37 -0.33
C SER A 143 13.90 18.75 -0.46
N ALA A 144 13.36 18.19 0.63
CA ALA A 144 12.05 17.54 0.60
C ALA A 144 10.91 18.56 0.70
N CYS A 145 11.10 19.66 1.42
CA CYS A 145 10.27 20.86 1.68
C CYS A 145 8.75 20.69 1.90
N ASN A 146 8.03 19.92 1.08
CA ASN A 146 6.68 19.45 1.34
C ASN A 146 6.75 17.96 1.74
N PHE A 147 6.17 17.63 2.89
CA PHE A 147 6.28 16.29 3.44
C PHE A 147 4.94 15.81 4.00
N THR A 148 4.55 14.59 3.63
CA THR A 148 3.31 13.97 4.07
C THR A 148 3.59 12.69 4.85
N LYS A 149 3.03 12.58 6.05
CA LYS A 149 3.00 11.34 6.80
C LYS A 149 1.66 10.65 6.59
N ILE A 150 1.71 9.39 6.16
CA ILE A 150 0.55 8.52 6.03
C ILE A 150 0.52 7.63 7.26
N LYS A 151 -0.50 7.82 8.10
CA LYS A 151 -0.71 7.05 9.32
C LYS A 151 -1.77 5.99 9.09
N TYR A 152 -1.47 4.76 9.47
CA TYR A 152 -2.42 3.66 9.41
C TYR A 152 -3.42 3.75 10.57
N CYS A 153 -4.72 3.69 10.26
CA CYS A 153 -5.81 3.74 11.24
C CYS A 153 -6.46 2.38 11.46
N GLY A 154 -6.45 1.51 10.46
CA GLY A 154 -7.01 0.17 10.56
C GLY A 154 -7.36 -0.42 9.20
N VAL A 155 -7.98 -1.59 9.22
CA VAL A 155 -8.35 -2.35 8.03
C VAL A 155 -9.68 -3.06 8.23
N THR A 156 -10.42 -3.24 7.14
CA THR A 156 -11.54 -4.18 7.04
C THR A 156 -11.24 -5.21 5.95
N VAL A 157 -11.38 -6.49 6.29
CA VAL A 157 -11.22 -7.63 5.38
C VAL A 157 -12.28 -8.69 5.70
N ALA A 158 -13.00 -9.17 4.68
CA ALA A 158 -14.08 -10.17 4.83
C ALA A 158 -15.01 -9.90 6.03
N SER A 159 -15.50 -8.66 6.13
CA SER A 159 -16.38 -8.16 7.21
C SER A 159 -15.77 -8.11 8.62
N THR A 160 -14.48 -8.44 8.77
CA THR A 160 -13.73 -8.28 10.03
C THR A 160 -12.99 -6.96 10.01
N THR A 161 -13.10 -6.20 11.09
CA THR A 161 -12.42 -4.91 11.26
C THR A 161 -11.33 -5.03 12.32
N CYS A 162 -10.17 -4.44 12.03
CA CYS A 162 -9.06 -4.34 12.97
C CYS A 162 -8.53 -2.93 12.98
N ALA A 163 -8.68 -2.28 14.12
CA ALA A 163 -8.07 -0.99 14.42
C ALA A 163 -6.53 -1.11 14.50
N ALA A 164 -5.84 -0.03 14.14
CA ALA A 164 -4.41 0.07 14.41
C ALA A 164 -4.18 -0.02 15.94
N LYS A 165 -3.06 -0.63 16.34
CA LYS A 165 -2.69 -0.60 17.76
C LYS A 165 -2.35 0.84 18.14
N SER A 166 -3.05 1.38 19.13
CA SER A 166 -2.66 2.65 19.76
C SER A 166 -1.22 2.50 20.25
N THR A 167 -0.34 3.37 19.75
CA THR A 167 1.05 3.49 20.23
C THR A 167 1.13 4.43 21.41
#